data_AF-A0AAJ0EGG3-F1
#
_entry.id   AF-A0AAJ0EGG3-F1
#
_cell.length_a   1.000
_cell.length_b   1.000
_cell.length_c   1.000
_cell.angle_alpha   90.00
_cell.angle_beta   90.00
_cell.angle_gamma   90.00
#
_symmetry.space_group_name_H-M   'P 1'
#
loop_
_entity.id
_entity.type
_entity.pdbx_description
1 polymer ?
#
loop_
_entity_poly.entity_id
_entity_poly.type
_entity_poly.pdbx_seq_one_letter_code
_entity_poly.pdbx_strand_id
1 'polypeptide(L)'
;MASASSSSEDAFQLFDLRVEVVCPPGKRIMCGAKEGDYFTLKGEMLYLPQDQGISIYSLSSVLPLLAAKQRVTSKNDWMTTDALIACPDPCCPSQLKIVREGIRTFRHSETTAVPLNNTDALQVDGL
;
A
#
# COMPACT_ATOMS: atom_id res chain seq x y z
N MET A 1 -38.10 -0.35 18.54
CA MET A 1 -37.56 0.97 18.15
C MET A 1 -36.20 0.71 17.51
N ALA A 2 -36.09 0.85 16.19
CA ALA A 2 -34.83 0.70 15.50
C ALA A 2 -33.98 1.94 15.80
N SER A 3 -32.95 1.77 16.63
CA SER A 3 -31.95 2.81 16.81
C SER A 3 -31.07 2.79 15.57
N ALA A 4 -31.19 3.82 14.73
CA ALA A 4 -30.20 4.13 13.73
C ALA A 4 -28.91 4.52 14.46
N SER A 5 -27.97 3.58 14.63
CA SER A 5 -26.59 3.94 14.97
C SER A 5 -25.86 4.38 13.70
N SER A 6 -24.99 5.36 13.88
CA SER A 6 -24.54 6.29 12.87
C SER A 6 -23.73 5.62 11.77
N SER A 7 -23.82 6.20 10.58
CA SER A 7 -23.00 5.90 9.40
C SER A 7 -21.48 6.10 9.58
N SER A 8 -20.99 6.21 10.82
CA SER A 8 -19.60 6.43 11.22
C SER A 8 -18.96 5.25 11.98
N GLU A 9 -19.73 4.25 12.44
CA GLU A 9 -19.20 3.17 13.29
C GLU A 9 -18.47 2.06 12.52
N ASP A 10 -18.68 1.93 11.20
CA ASP A 10 -18.06 0.87 10.37
C ASP A 10 -17.06 1.40 9.33
N ALA A 11 -16.72 2.68 9.39
CA ALA A 11 -15.85 3.33 8.40
C ALA A 11 -14.36 3.24 8.79
N PHE A 12 -13.49 3.03 7.81
CA PHE A 12 -12.04 3.15 7.97
C PHE A 12 -11.40 3.82 6.76
N GLN A 13 -10.16 4.27 6.91
CA GLN A 13 -9.45 5.00 5.88
C GLN A 13 -8.15 4.30 5.50
N LEU A 14 -7.86 4.31 4.20
CA LEU A 14 -6.59 3.86 3.62
C LEU A 14 -6.05 4.95 2.70
N PHE A 15 -4.73 5.05 2.61
CA PHE A 15 -4.09 5.77 1.53
C PHE A 15 -4.17 4.94 0.23
N ASP A 16 -4.53 5.58 -0.87
CA ASP A 16 -4.12 5.09 -2.18
C ASP A 16 -2.59 5.26 -2.28
N LEU A 17 -1.93 4.34 -2.99
CA LEU A 17 -0.47 4.38 -3.15
C LEU A 17 -0.10 4.57 -4.61
N ARG A 18 1.00 5.27 -4.83
CA ARG A 18 1.76 5.23 -6.08
C ARG A 18 3.10 4.61 -5.81
N VAL A 19 3.48 3.62 -6.61
CA VAL A 19 4.78 2.96 -6.51
C VAL A 19 5.57 3.28 -7.76
N GLU A 20 6.66 4.00 -7.59
CA GLU A 20 7.49 4.54 -8.67
C GLU A 20 8.78 3.73 -8.80
N VAL A 21 9.18 3.41 -10.01
CA VAL A 21 10.51 2.87 -10.29
C VAL A 21 11.54 3.98 -10.13
N VAL A 22 12.61 3.69 -9.40
CA VAL A 22 13.79 4.54 -9.26
C VAL A 22 14.97 3.83 -9.91
N CYS A 23 15.55 4.43 -10.94
CA CYS A 23 16.71 3.92 -11.66
C CYS A 23 17.91 4.84 -11.44
N PRO A 24 19.00 4.35 -10.82
CA PRO A 24 20.20 5.17 -10.67
C PRO A 24 20.79 5.59 -12.03
N PRO A 25 21.13 6.89 -12.21
CA PRO A 25 21.63 7.40 -13.50
C PRO A 25 22.84 6.64 -14.02
N GLY A 26 22.83 6.31 -15.31
CA GLY A 26 23.94 5.64 -15.98
C GLY A 26 24.18 4.18 -15.55
N LYS A 27 23.29 3.58 -14.74
CA LYS A 27 23.39 2.17 -14.36
C LYS A 27 22.56 1.28 -15.29
N ARG A 28 23.06 0.08 -15.56
CA ARG A 28 22.32 -0.96 -16.26
C ARG A 28 21.27 -1.55 -15.31
N ILE A 29 20.02 -1.63 -15.77
CA ILE A 29 18.90 -2.24 -15.06
C ILE A 29 18.63 -3.62 -15.66
N MET A 30 18.54 -4.65 -14.80
CA MET A 30 18.40 -6.05 -15.21
C MET A 30 16.94 -6.51 -15.28
N CYS A 31 16.08 -5.97 -14.42
CA CYS A 31 14.68 -6.35 -14.34
C CYS A 31 13.80 -5.74 -15.44
N GLY A 32 14.38 -4.97 -16.36
CA GLY A 32 13.66 -4.29 -17.44
C GLY A 32 12.91 -3.03 -17.03
N ALA A 33 12.98 -2.63 -15.76
CA ALA A 33 12.37 -1.41 -15.25
C ALA A 33 13.01 -0.16 -15.88
N LYS A 34 12.21 0.87 -16.12
CA LYS A 34 12.63 2.14 -16.71
C LYS A 34 12.29 3.28 -15.75
N GLU A 35 13.13 4.32 -15.78
CA GLU A 35 12.82 5.55 -15.06
C GLU A 35 11.46 6.11 -15.51
N GLY A 36 10.62 6.46 -14.55
CA GLY A 36 9.26 6.94 -14.80
C GLY A 36 8.19 5.84 -14.86
N ASP A 37 8.56 4.56 -14.92
CA ASP A 37 7.59 3.47 -14.76
C ASP A 37 6.94 3.54 -13.36
N TYR A 38 5.65 3.27 -13.27
CA TYR A 38 4.93 3.23 -11.99
C TYR A 38 3.70 2.34 -12.03
N PHE A 39 3.18 1.98 -10.85
CA PHE A 39 1.80 1.53 -10.73
C PHE A 39 1.10 2.28 -9.60
N THR A 40 -0.23 2.32 -9.65
CA THR A 40 -1.04 2.86 -8.55
C THR A 40 -1.84 1.75 -7.91
N LEU A 41 -1.94 1.76 -6.58
CA LEU A 41 -2.84 0.93 -5.80
C LEU A 41 -3.96 1.83 -5.28
N LYS A 42 -5.16 1.67 -5.85
CA LYS A 42 -6.36 2.44 -5.46
C LYS A 42 -7.30 1.52 -4.71
N GLY A 43 -7.42 1.70 -3.40
CA GLY A 43 -7.97 0.65 -2.54
C GLY A 43 -7.17 -0.65 -2.64
N GLU A 44 -7.81 -1.78 -2.88
CA GLU A 44 -7.13 -3.06 -3.16
C GLU A 44 -6.74 -3.27 -4.63
N MET A 45 -7.08 -2.34 -5.53
CA MET A 45 -6.93 -2.55 -6.97
C MET A 45 -5.63 -1.92 -7.50
N LEU A 46 -4.77 -2.76 -8.09
CA LEU A 46 -3.54 -2.35 -8.76
C LEU A 46 -3.81 -1.96 -10.22
N TYR A 47 -3.31 -0.80 -10.63
CA TYR A 47 -3.40 -0.28 -11.99
C TYR A 47 -2.03 0.06 -12.55
N LEU A 48 -1.81 -0.34 -13.80
CA LEU A 48 -0.66 0.04 -14.61
C LEU A 48 -1.08 1.07 -15.66
N PRO A 49 -0.19 1.99 -16.07
CA PRO A 49 -0.37 2.76 -17.28
C PRO A 49 -0.52 1.84 -18.50
N GLN A 50 -1.19 2.35 -19.53
CA GLN A 50 -1.36 1.61 -20.78
C GLN A 50 0.00 1.20 -21.36
N ASP A 51 0.10 -0.07 -21.79
CA ASP A 51 1.30 -0.67 -22.40
C ASP A 51 2.57 -0.69 -21.51
N GLN A 52 2.43 -0.40 -20.20
CA GLN A 52 3.55 -0.49 -19.26
C GLN A 52 3.55 -1.84 -18.53
N GLY A 53 4.69 -2.51 -18.54
CA GLY A 53 4.94 -3.68 -17.70
C GLY A 53 5.71 -3.30 -16.44
N ILE A 54 5.50 -4.05 -15.36
CA ILE A 54 6.41 -4.11 -14.21
C ILE A 54 6.84 -5.56 -14.06
N SER A 55 8.14 -5.78 -13.83
CA SER A 55 8.65 -7.13 -13.56
C SER A 55 7.90 -7.75 -12.38
N ILE A 56 7.36 -8.95 -12.57
CA ILE A 56 6.68 -9.69 -11.51
C ILE A 56 7.60 -9.96 -10.32
N TYR A 57 8.91 -10.04 -10.54
CA TYR A 57 9.90 -10.22 -9.48
C TYR A 57 10.08 -8.91 -8.70
N SER A 58 10.18 -7.77 -9.37
CA SER A 58 10.20 -6.48 -8.67
C SER A 58 8.90 -6.24 -7.89
N LEU A 59 7.77 -6.63 -8.47
CA LEU A 59 6.47 -6.56 -7.82
C LEU A 59 6.42 -7.44 -6.56
N SER A 60 6.94 -8.67 -6.61
CA SER A 60 6.94 -9.57 -5.44
C SER A 60 7.77 -9.03 -4.27
N SER A 61 8.78 -8.20 -4.52
CA SER A 61 9.54 -7.53 -3.45
C SER A 61 8.73 -6.45 -2.72
N VAL A 62 7.86 -5.72 -3.42
CA VAL A 62 7.10 -4.60 -2.83
C VAL A 62 5.73 -5.02 -2.30
N LEU A 63 5.09 -6.03 -2.92
CA LEU A 63 3.74 -6.48 -2.57
C LEU A 63 3.51 -6.73 -1.07
N PRO A 64 4.42 -7.40 -0.33
CA PRO A 64 4.22 -7.68 1.09
C PRO A 64 4.06 -6.44 1.97
N LEU A 65 4.50 -5.27 1.49
CA LEU A 65 4.56 -4.03 2.27
C LEU A 65 3.36 -3.11 1.99
N LEU A 66 2.65 -3.31 0.88
CA LEU A 66 1.64 -2.35 0.41
C LEU A 66 0.50 -2.17 1.41
N ALA A 67 -0.07 -3.27 1.94
CA ALA A 67 -1.19 -3.19 2.88
C ALA A 67 -0.82 -2.42 4.15
N ALA A 68 0.39 -2.62 4.69
CA ALA A 68 0.88 -1.85 5.84
C ALA A 68 1.07 -0.37 5.47
N LYS A 69 1.63 -0.10 4.27
CA LYS A 69 1.87 1.26 3.77
C LYS A 69 0.59 2.05 3.50
N GLN A 70 -0.53 1.40 3.21
CA GLN A 70 -1.85 2.05 3.09
C GLN A 70 -2.42 2.54 4.43
N ARG A 71 -1.98 1.97 5.55
CA ARG A 71 -2.50 2.34 6.88
C ARG A 71 -1.75 3.52 7.46
N VAL A 72 -2.39 4.24 8.38
CA VAL A 72 -1.69 5.16 9.27
C VAL A 72 -0.80 4.33 10.19
N THR A 73 0.48 4.66 10.22
CA THR A 73 1.52 3.98 11.00
C THR A 73 2.21 5.00 11.91
N SER A 74 2.82 4.52 13.01
CA SER A 74 3.51 5.40 13.96
C SER A 74 4.67 6.14 13.30
N LYS A 75 4.83 7.44 13.54
CA LYS A 75 5.93 8.25 12.97
C LYS A 75 7.34 7.74 13.31
N ASN A 76 7.48 6.94 14.37
CA ASN A 76 8.76 6.38 14.83
C ASN A 76 9.00 4.96 14.31
N ASP A 77 8.05 4.38 13.56
CA ASP A 77 8.20 3.07 12.94
C ASP A 77 8.90 3.23 11.57
N TRP A 78 9.88 2.37 11.28
CA TRP A 78 10.54 2.32 9.98
C TRP A 78 9.54 2.08 8.84
N MET A 79 8.42 1.39 9.12
CA MET A 79 7.33 1.20 8.17
C MET A 79 6.70 2.53 7.74
N THR A 80 6.85 3.61 8.51
CA THR A 80 6.40 4.95 8.12
C THR A 80 7.43 5.68 7.26
N THR A 81 8.71 5.60 7.63
CA THR A 81 9.79 6.40 7.03
C THR A 81 10.37 5.78 5.76
N ASP A 82 10.56 4.46 5.74
CA ASP A 82 11.39 3.79 4.74
C ASP A 82 10.54 3.43 3.52
N ALA A 83 10.69 4.17 2.42
CA ALA A 83 9.82 4.04 1.25
C ALA A 83 10.45 3.30 0.07
N LEU A 84 11.76 3.01 0.11
CA LEU A 84 12.51 2.43 -1.00
C LEU A 84 12.71 0.94 -0.81
N ILE A 85 12.22 0.16 -1.76
CA ILE A 85 12.32 -1.31 -1.77
C ILE A 85 13.25 -1.72 -2.91
N ALA A 86 14.27 -2.50 -2.59
CA ALA A 86 15.25 -2.94 -3.58
C ALA A 86 14.64 -3.93 -4.58
N CYS A 87 15.15 -3.91 -5.82
CA CYS A 87 14.94 -5.02 -6.75
C CYS A 87 15.44 -6.34 -6.11
N PRO A 88 14.75 -7.48 -6.32
CA PRO A 88 15.20 -8.74 -5.74
C PRO A 88 16.47 -9.30 -6.40
N ASP A 89 16.80 -8.86 -7.62
CA ASP A 89 18.07 -9.18 -8.26
C ASP A 89 19.19 -8.37 -7.60
N PRO A 90 20.16 -9.02 -6.91
CA PRO A 90 21.24 -8.32 -6.20
C PRO A 90 22.13 -7.47 -7.10
N CYS A 91 22.17 -7.75 -8.41
CA CYS A 91 22.95 -7.01 -9.39
C CYS A 91 22.14 -5.92 -10.11
N CYS A 92 20.85 -5.80 -9.81
CA CYS A 92 19.98 -4.76 -10.36
C CYS A 92 19.85 -3.60 -9.38
N PRO A 93 20.37 -2.41 -9.70
CA PRO A 93 20.40 -1.29 -8.75
C PRO A 93 19.09 -0.48 -8.72
N SER A 94 18.05 -0.91 -9.43
CA SER A 94 16.73 -0.25 -9.39
C SER A 94 16.05 -0.47 -8.04
N GLN A 95 15.18 0.47 -7.67
CA GLN A 95 14.32 0.38 -6.49
C GLN A 95 12.88 0.72 -6.86
N LEU A 96 11.95 0.41 -5.96
CA LEU A 96 10.57 0.82 -6.00
C LEU A 96 10.31 1.76 -4.82
N LYS A 97 9.84 2.97 -5.09
CA LYS A 97 9.50 3.98 -4.09
C LYS A 97 8.00 4.00 -3.86
N ILE A 98 7.57 3.74 -2.63
CA ILE A 98 6.16 3.84 -2.25
C ILE A 98 5.84 5.27 -1.82
N VAL A 99 4.83 5.86 -2.45
CA VAL A 99 4.31 7.19 -2.16
C VAL A 99 2.86 7.06 -1.72
N ARG A 100 2.52 7.59 -0.55
CA ARG A 100 1.12 7.75 -0.11
C ARG A 100 0.50 8.92 -0.87
N GLU A 101 -0.66 8.69 -1.47
CA GLU A 101 -1.42 9.71 -2.20
C GLU A 101 -2.66 10.12 -1.40
N GLY A 102 -3.82 10.21 -2.07
CA GLY A 102 -5.09 10.57 -1.45
C GLY A 102 -5.59 9.52 -0.45
N ILE A 103 -6.50 9.94 0.41
CA ILE A 103 -7.18 9.06 1.37
C ILE A 103 -8.52 8.61 0.79
N ARG A 104 -8.80 7.33 0.91
CA ARG A 104 -10.07 6.70 0.55
C ARG A 104 -10.74 6.16 1.81
N THR A 105 -12.04 6.44 1.93
CA THR A 105 -12.87 5.89 3.00
C THR A 105 -13.55 4.62 2.51
N PHE A 106 -13.51 3.58 3.34
CA PHE A 106 -14.16 2.29 3.15
C PHE A 106 -15.16 2.06 4.26
N ARG A 107 -16.08 1.12 4.00
CA ARG A 107 -16.92 0.52 5.04
C ARG A 107 -16.56 -0.93 5.24
N HIS A 108 -16.55 -1.39 6.49
CA HIS A 108 -16.34 -2.79 6.83
C HIS A 108 -17.35 -3.69 6.13
N SER A 109 -18.63 -3.30 6.19
CA SER A 109 -19.74 -4.03 5.56
C SER A 109 -19.61 -4.15 4.03
N GLU A 110 -18.86 -3.27 3.38
CA GLU A 110 -18.60 -3.30 1.94
C GLU A 110 -17.36 -4.12 1.56
N THR A 111 -16.49 -4.43 2.52
CA THR A 111 -15.17 -5.05 2.28
C THR A 111 -15.04 -6.46 2.85
N THR A 112 -16.00 -6.91 3.67
CA THR A 112 -16.03 -8.27 4.20
C THR A 112 -17.45 -8.72 4.56
N ALA A 113 -17.69 -10.02 4.46
CA ALA A 113 -18.93 -10.64 4.91
C ALA A 113 -18.93 -10.99 6.42
N VAL A 114 -17.77 -10.88 7.08
CA VAL A 114 -17.66 -11.09 8.53
C VAL A 114 -18.28 -9.89 9.25
N PRO A 115 -19.24 -10.05 10.17
CA PRO A 115 -19.86 -8.92 10.86
C PRO A 115 -18.88 -8.21 11.81
N LEU A 116 -19.09 -6.91 12.03
CA LEU A 116 -18.46 -6.20 13.15
C LEU A 116 -19.12 -6.68 14.45
N ASN A 117 -18.37 -7.36 15.31
CA ASN A 117 -18.85 -7.68 16.65
C ASN A 117 -18.51 -6.51 17.58
N ASN A 118 -19.48 -6.08 18.40
CA ASN A 118 -19.29 -5.00 19.38
C ASN A 118 -18.21 -5.32 20.46
N THR A 119 -17.72 -6.56 20.47
CA THR A 119 -16.69 -7.07 21.40
C THR A 119 -15.28 -7.02 20.82
N ASP A 120 -15.07 -6.70 19.53
CA ASP A 120 -13.72 -6.64 18.93
C ASP A 120 -13.05 -5.27 19.10
N ALA A 121 -13.75 -4.28 19.68
CA ALA A 121 -13.20 -3.02 20.15
C ALA A 121 -12.51 -3.17 21.54
N LEU A 122 -11.85 -4.29 21.81
CA LEU A 122 -11.11 -4.51 23.06
C LEU A 122 -9.87 -3.60 23.11
N GLN A 123 -10.08 -2.44 23.73
CA GLN A 123 -9.28 -1.94 24.85
C GLN A 123 -7.76 -2.23 24.76
N VAL A 124 -7.04 -1.38 24.04
CA VAL A 124 -5.61 -1.13 24.31
C VAL A 124 -5.49 -0.12 25.45
N ASP A 125 -5.96 -0.50 26.64
CA ASP A 125 -5.58 0.13 27.90
C ASP A 125 -4.95 -0.96 28.77
N GLY A 126 -3.61 -1.02 28.80
CA GLY A 126 -2.87 -1.87 29.73
C GLY A 126 -1.73 -2.67 29.10
N LEU A 127 -0.67 -1.97 28.69
CA LEU A 127 0.73 -2.42 28.79
C LEU A 127 1.60 -1.21 29.14
#